data_AF-A0A7D3VXW2-F1
#
_entry.id   AF-A0A7D3VXW2-F1
#
_cell.length_a   1.000
_cell.length_b   1.000
_cell.length_c   1.000
_cell.angle_alpha   90.00
_cell.angle_beta   90.00
_cell.angle_gamma   90.00
#
_symmetry.space_group_name_H-M   'P 1'
#
loop_
_entity.id
_entity.type
_entity.pdbx_description
1 polymer ?
#
loop_
_entity_poly.entity_id
_entity_poly.type
_entity_poly.pdbx_seq_one_letter_code
_entity_poly.pdbx_strand_id
1 'polypeptide(L)'
;MSVLRRAAASAKSPAATVVHAEASPYGSRRLVVESDGDVTAAYLRDARDSVIGAVWVANHREAPSSLDRPRLEAGGAPLLPESHVAHPRGREALDVSALEVVWFEEGDGVAVLEAGDPLFVIPGWSDMGRGIPGYARDAKEQSPFAFPMEEEIAEFGPRIERAREHWKMCRADGSWADFQQSVLGHLLQRLGPGGHYWHDVGRQLAGRNASTSPTVGVTERPARGDREFTVLSSVGMSRQRMPTVELYEDDVAPYARIELAVASTLPSQRAGSIFPWLAQYPWRSVTWFAPGDVVKWYHESRTFPLGSGDSAWEGVLLLDDPTRLAGPEAPALTGLTVQGDPVRWLWLVPITGEEHRYAKSEGSDALIRRLAQQGRSWVVS
;
A
#
# COMPACT_ATOMS: atom_id res chain seq x y z
N MET A 1 63.08 1.03 -20.11
CA MET A 1 62.87 1.80 -18.87
C MET A 1 61.38 1.97 -18.66
N SER A 2 60.73 0.96 -18.08
CA SER A 2 59.30 0.97 -17.74
C SER A 2 59.21 1.08 -16.23
N VAL A 3 58.70 2.21 -15.74
CA VAL A 3 58.51 2.44 -14.30
C VAL A 3 57.11 1.95 -13.95
N LEU A 4 57.05 0.71 -13.45
CA LEU A 4 55.91 0.14 -12.75
C LEU A 4 55.61 0.99 -11.50
N ARG A 5 54.54 1.80 -11.55
CA ARG A 5 53.88 2.28 -10.32
C ARG A 5 53.02 1.14 -9.79
N ARG A 6 53.45 0.55 -8.67
CA ARG A 6 52.59 -0.24 -7.79
C ARG A 6 51.40 0.63 -7.41
N ALA A 7 50.21 0.28 -7.89
CA ALA A 7 48.98 0.73 -7.28
C ALA A 7 48.95 0.14 -5.87
N ALA A 8 48.94 1.00 -4.86
CA ALA A 8 48.63 0.60 -3.50
C ALA A 8 47.23 -0.02 -3.51
N ALA A 9 47.09 -1.19 -2.90
CA ALA A 9 45.80 -1.84 -2.74
C ALA A 9 44.88 -0.90 -1.97
N SER A 10 43.81 -0.44 -2.61
CA SER A 10 42.70 0.23 -1.94
C SER A 10 42.13 -0.76 -0.91
N ALA A 11 42.06 -0.35 0.35
CA ALA A 11 41.41 -1.12 1.38
C ALA A 11 39.96 -1.36 0.94
N LYS A 12 39.59 -2.61 0.68
CA LYS A 12 38.20 -2.99 0.46
C LYS A 12 37.42 -2.59 1.71
N SER A 13 36.42 -1.72 1.57
CA SER A 13 35.40 -1.56 2.61
C SER A 13 34.88 -2.96 2.97
N PRO A 14 34.71 -3.28 4.28
CA PRO A 14 34.12 -4.54 4.69
C PRO A 14 32.78 -4.72 3.97
N ALA A 15 32.53 -5.93 3.48
CA ALA A 15 31.27 -6.22 2.80
C ALA A 15 30.12 -6.09 3.82
N ALA A 16 29.14 -5.24 3.53
CA ALA A 16 27.96 -5.12 4.37
C ALA A 16 27.25 -6.47 4.50
N THR A 17 26.81 -6.76 5.72
CA THR A 17 26.08 -7.97 6.09
C THR A 17 24.66 -7.61 6.48
N VAL A 18 23.69 -8.42 6.05
CA VAL A 18 22.28 -8.26 6.45
C VAL A 18 22.14 -8.71 7.90
N VAL A 19 21.80 -7.78 8.79
CA VAL A 19 21.57 -8.06 10.22
C VAL A 19 20.10 -8.37 10.51
N HIS A 20 19.19 -7.83 9.70
CA HIS A 20 17.77 -8.13 9.77
C HIS A 20 17.10 -7.93 8.41
N ALA A 21 16.10 -8.75 8.07
CA ALA A 21 15.29 -8.56 6.89
C ALA A 21 13.87 -9.09 7.11
N GLU A 22 12.88 -8.30 6.71
CA GLU A 22 11.47 -8.66 6.85
C GLU A 22 10.69 -8.18 5.62
N ALA A 23 9.77 -9.01 5.12
CA ALA A 23 8.85 -8.61 4.07
C ALA A 23 7.63 -7.91 4.67
N SER A 24 7.11 -6.92 3.95
CA SER A 24 5.82 -6.30 4.28
C SER A 24 4.70 -7.34 4.33
N PRO A 25 3.61 -7.07 5.07
CA PRO A 25 2.44 -7.94 5.15
C PRO A 25 1.84 -8.31 3.78
N TYR A 26 2.08 -7.46 2.77
CA TYR A 26 1.58 -7.62 1.42
C TYR A 26 2.62 -8.11 0.40
N GLY A 27 3.86 -8.36 0.84
CA GLY A 27 4.96 -8.84 0.00
C GLY A 27 5.40 -7.87 -1.11
N SER A 28 4.91 -6.62 -1.10
CA SER A 28 5.23 -5.60 -2.11
C SER A 28 6.50 -4.82 -1.74
N ARG A 29 6.81 -4.73 -0.44
CA ARG A 29 8.04 -4.15 0.11
C ARG A 29 8.82 -5.14 0.96
N ARG A 30 10.11 -4.87 1.12
CA ARG A 30 11.02 -5.60 2.03
C ARG A 30 11.94 -4.62 2.76
N LEU A 31 11.94 -4.69 4.09
CA LEU A 31 12.93 -4.03 4.92
C LEU A 31 14.21 -4.87 4.92
N VAL A 32 15.35 -4.20 4.76
CA VAL A 32 16.69 -4.79 4.94
C VAL A 32 17.51 -3.85 5.81
N VAL A 33 17.98 -4.35 6.95
CA VAL A 33 18.93 -3.66 7.82
C VAL A 33 20.29 -4.29 7.58
N GLU A 34 21.28 -3.46 7.22
CA GLU A 34 22.62 -3.90 6.87
C GLU A 34 23.65 -3.18 7.74
N SER A 35 24.70 -3.91 8.14
CA SER A 35 25.86 -3.35 8.80
C SER A 35 27.15 -3.89 8.19
N ASP A 36 28.13 -3.02 8.02
CA ASP A 36 29.50 -3.39 7.64
C ASP A 36 30.47 -3.39 8.83
N GLY A 37 29.95 -3.27 10.05
CA GLY A 37 30.71 -3.16 11.29
C GLY A 37 31.08 -1.73 11.69
N ASP A 38 31.12 -0.79 10.74
CA ASP A 38 31.39 0.62 11.00
C ASP A 38 30.10 1.45 11.06
N VAL A 39 29.11 1.09 10.26
CA VAL A 39 27.81 1.76 10.18
C VAL A 39 26.67 0.75 10.10
N THR A 40 25.49 1.12 10.58
CA THR A 40 24.23 0.45 10.23
C THR A 40 23.35 1.39 9.43
N ALA A 41 22.79 0.85 8.34
CA ALA A 41 21.80 1.53 7.51
C ALA A 41 20.63 0.58 7.24
N ALA A 42 19.45 1.15 7.01
CA ALA A 42 18.27 0.39 6.63
C ALA A 42 17.74 0.85 5.28
N TYR A 43 17.21 -0.11 4.54
CA TYR A 43 16.69 0.08 3.19
C TYR A 43 15.31 -0.54 3.08
N LEU A 44 14.41 0.22 2.48
CA LEU A 44 13.14 -0.30 1.99
C LEU A 44 13.30 -0.62 0.51
N ARG A 45 13.02 -1.87 0.15
CA ARG A 45 13.17 -2.38 -1.22
C ARG A 45 11.82 -2.76 -1.81
N ASP A 46 11.67 -2.58 -3.12
CA ASP A 46 10.51 -3.06 -3.86
C ASP A 46 10.64 -4.54 -4.27
N ALA A 47 9.61 -5.07 -4.94
CA ALA A 47 9.61 -6.45 -5.44
C ALA A 47 10.68 -6.75 -6.50
N ARG A 48 11.33 -5.73 -7.08
CA ARG A 48 12.46 -5.84 -8.03
C ARG A 48 13.80 -5.62 -7.34
N ASP A 49 13.82 -5.60 -6.01
CA ASP A 49 14.98 -5.36 -5.15
C ASP A 49 15.60 -3.95 -5.26
N SER A 50 14.87 -3.00 -5.88
CA SER A 50 15.29 -1.61 -5.98
C SER A 50 15.06 -0.89 -4.65
N VAL A 51 16.04 -0.12 -4.19
CA VAL A 51 15.92 0.72 -2.99
C VAL A 51 14.97 1.89 -3.29
N ILE A 52 13.87 1.96 -2.55
CA ILE A 52 12.86 3.02 -2.69
C ILE A 52 12.86 3.98 -1.49
N GLY A 53 13.38 3.54 -0.34
CA GLY A 53 13.63 4.38 0.83
C GLY A 53 14.87 3.90 1.56
N ALA A 54 15.57 4.80 2.24
CA ALA A 54 16.74 4.47 3.03
C ALA A 54 16.88 5.39 4.23
N VAL A 55 17.55 4.90 5.27
CA VAL A 55 17.87 5.71 6.45
C VAL A 55 19.18 5.24 7.07
N TRP A 56 20.05 6.18 7.41
CA TRP A 56 21.18 5.93 8.30
C TRP A 56 20.66 5.65 9.71
N VAL A 57 21.15 4.60 10.36
CA VAL A 57 20.68 4.21 11.71
C VAL A 57 21.71 4.58 12.77
N ALA A 58 22.98 4.21 12.54
CA ALA A 58 24.02 4.39 13.56
C ALA A 58 25.44 4.35 12.98
N ASN A 59 26.34 5.10 13.61
CA ASN A 59 27.79 4.88 13.53
C ASN A 59 28.20 3.94 14.67
N HIS A 60 29.08 2.98 14.39
CA HIS A 60 29.66 2.04 15.37
C HIS A 60 31.13 2.33 15.69
N ARG A 61 31.66 3.39 15.09
CA ARG A 61 33.00 3.93 15.32
C ARG A 61 32.93 5.44 15.47
N GLU A 62 34.08 6.02 15.81
CA GLU A 62 34.24 7.47 15.91
C GLU A 62 33.75 8.18 14.64
N ALA A 63 32.85 9.14 14.85
CA ALA A 63 32.23 9.94 13.81
C ALA A 63 33.29 10.90 13.22
N PRO A 64 33.41 10.98 11.89
CA PRO A 64 34.36 11.88 11.28
C PRO A 64 33.95 13.35 11.48
N SER A 65 34.89 14.28 11.31
CA SER A 65 34.59 15.71 11.32
C SER A 65 33.82 16.18 10.07
N SER A 66 33.85 15.39 8.99
CA SER A 66 33.15 15.65 7.74
C SER A 66 32.80 14.35 7.02
N LEU A 67 31.85 14.39 6.07
CA LEU A 67 31.46 13.21 5.29
C LEU A 67 32.65 12.55 4.59
N ASP A 68 32.77 11.23 4.76
CA ASP A 68 33.77 10.40 4.09
C ASP A 68 33.37 10.17 2.62
N ARG A 69 33.84 11.06 1.74
CA ARG A 69 33.56 10.99 0.30
C ARG A 69 34.11 9.72 -0.35
N PRO A 70 35.36 9.29 -0.10
CA PRO A 70 35.85 8.02 -0.63
C PRO A 70 34.96 6.82 -0.32
N ARG A 71 34.40 6.74 0.90
CA ARG A 71 33.48 5.66 1.30
C ARG A 71 32.18 5.69 0.50
N LEU A 72 31.60 6.88 0.32
CA LEU A 72 30.40 7.09 -0.49
C LEU A 72 30.64 6.73 -1.97
N GLU A 73 31.77 7.17 -2.54
CA GLU A 73 32.16 6.87 -3.93
C GLU A 73 32.40 5.37 -4.14
N ALA A 74 32.80 4.65 -3.10
CA ALA A 74 32.93 3.19 -3.08
C ALA A 74 31.58 2.45 -2.88
N GLY A 75 30.46 3.17 -2.73
CA GLY A 75 29.12 2.60 -2.53
C GLY A 75 28.84 2.12 -1.10
N GLY A 76 29.66 2.51 -0.12
CA GLY A 76 29.41 2.21 1.29
C GLY A 76 28.40 3.17 1.91
N ALA A 77 27.61 2.69 2.87
CA ALA A 77 26.73 3.56 3.67
C ALA A 77 27.58 4.60 4.45
N PRO A 78 27.19 5.87 4.50
CA PRO A 78 28.04 6.92 5.07
C PRO A 78 28.12 6.86 6.59
N LEU A 79 29.30 7.14 7.13
CA LEU A 79 29.43 7.60 8.51
C LEU A 79 28.97 9.06 8.57
N LEU A 80 27.98 9.35 9.41
CA LEU A 80 27.55 10.74 9.62
C LEU A 80 28.57 11.49 10.49
N PRO A 81 28.80 12.80 10.24
CA PRO A 81 29.76 13.58 11.02
C PRO A 81 29.38 13.74 12.49
N GLU A 82 30.33 14.06 13.36
CA GLU A 82 30.11 14.31 14.80
C GLU A 82 28.94 15.27 15.07
N SER A 83 28.79 16.32 14.25
CA SER A 83 27.72 17.30 14.42
C SER A 83 26.31 16.74 14.15
N HIS A 84 26.19 15.61 13.45
CA HIS A 84 24.92 15.02 13.00
C HIS A 84 24.50 13.79 13.81
N VAL A 85 25.30 13.32 14.77
CA VAL A 85 25.04 12.07 15.50
C VAL A 85 24.94 12.26 17.01
N ALA A 86 24.05 11.50 17.65
CA ALA A 86 23.91 11.49 19.10
C ALA A 86 25.10 10.81 19.82
N HIS A 87 25.80 9.90 19.13
CA HIS A 87 26.92 9.12 19.67
C HIS A 87 28.21 9.36 18.86
N PRO A 88 28.96 10.46 19.10
CA PRO A 88 30.19 10.78 18.34
C PRO A 88 31.29 9.73 18.43
N ARG A 89 31.35 8.95 19.51
CA ARG A 89 32.33 7.84 19.66
C ARG A 89 31.87 6.54 18.98
N GLY A 90 30.70 6.56 18.34
CA GLY A 90 29.99 5.37 17.91
C GLY A 90 29.18 4.75 19.05
N ARG A 91 28.13 4.01 18.69
CA ARG A 91 27.37 3.15 19.60
C ARG A 91 27.70 1.68 19.37
N GLU A 92 27.41 0.86 20.37
CA GLU A 92 27.51 -0.59 20.22
C GLU A 92 26.66 -1.11 19.04
N ALA A 93 27.06 -2.26 18.50
CA ALA A 93 26.31 -2.93 17.44
C ALA A 93 24.88 -3.22 17.91
N LEU A 94 23.91 -3.12 16.99
CA LEU A 94 22.51 -3.36 17.32
C LEU A 94 22.29 -4.80 17.83
N ASP A 95 21.56 -4.95 18.92
CA ASP A 95 21.07 -6.25 19.38
C ASP A 95 19.85 -6.64 18.53
N VAL A 96 20.05 -7.52 17.56
CA VAL A 96 18.99 -8.00 16.66
C VAL A 96 17.84 -8.66 17.43
N SER A 97 18.09 -9.23 18.61
CA SER A 97 17.04 -9.87 19.42
C SER A 97 16.13 -8.87 20.12
N ALA A 98 16.56 -7.61 20.24
CA ALA A 98 15.78 -6.51 20.81
C ALA A 98 15.01 -5.70 19.75
N LEU A 99 15.15 -6.04 18.45
CA LEU A 99 14.48 -5.32 17.36
C LEU A 99 13.05 -5.83 17.15
N GLU A 100 12.11 -4.89 17.03
CA GLU A 100 10.73 -5.15 16.62
C GLU A 100 10.45 -4.37 15.33
N VAL A 101 10.01 -5.06 14.28
CA VAL A 101 9.58 -4.44 13.02
C VAL A 101 8.07 -4.20 13.08
N VAL A 102 7.68 -2.96 12.80
CA VAL A 102 6.29 -2.51 12.75
C VAL A 102 6.01 -1.89 11.40
N TRP A 103 5.36 -2.65 10.52
CA TRP A 103 4.82 -2.11 9.27
C TRP A 103 3.63 -1.21 9.54
N PHE A 104 3.51 -0.09 8.85
CA PHE A 104 2.27 0.70 8.87
C PHE A 104 1.12 -0.08 8.22
N GLU A 105 -0.13 0.30 8.55
CA GLU A 105 -1.34 -0.40 8.05
C GLU A 105 -1.44 -0.40 6.53
N GLU A 106 -0.83 0.58 5.87
CA GLU A 106 -0.74 0.70 4.42
C GLU A 106 0.27 -0.29 3.80
N GLY A 107 1.21 -0.82 4.60
CA GLY A 107 2.23 -1.80 4.22
C GLY A 107 3.35 -1.27 3.33
N ASP A 108 3.40 0.04 3.11
CA ASP A 108 4.40 0.74 2.29
C ASP A 108 5.38 1.59 3.10
N GLY A 109 5.15 1.78 4.39
CA GLY A 109 6.08 2.35 5.37
C GLY A 109 6.34 1.44 6.56
N VAL A 110 7.47 1.64 7.24
CA VAL A 110 7.94 0.77 8.32
C VAL A 110 8.66 1.54 9.42
N ALA A 111 8.41 1.16 10.66
CA ALA A 111 9.18 1.56 11.83
C ALA A 111 9.93 0.34 12.39
N VAL A 112 11.11 0.57 12.95
CA VAL A 112 11.82 -0.43 13.75
C VAL A 112 12.05 0.14 15.13
N LEU A 113 11.71 -0.65 16.14
CA LEU A 113 11.87 -0.31 17.55
C LEU A 113 13.03 -1.14 18.10
N GLU A 114 13.75 -0.57 19.06
CA GLU A 114 14.77 -1.25 19.85
C GLU A 114 14.30 -1.25 21.31
N ALA A 115 14.09 -2.44 21.88
CA ALA A 115 13.57 -2.61 23.23
C ALA A 115 12.24 -1.86 23.52
N GLY A 116 11.42 -1.66 22.48
CA GLY A 116 10.13 -0.97 22.55
C GLY A 116 10.17 0.53 22.22
N ASP A 117 11.35 1.13 22.06
CA ASP A 117 11.49 2.53 21.67
C ASP A 117 11.80 2.67 20.17
N PRO A 118 11.14 3.57 19.42
CA PRO A 118 11.43 3.79 18.00
C PRO A 118 12.90 4.09 17.73
N LEU A 119 13.54 3.27 16.90
CA LEU A 119 14.93 3.41 16.47
C LEU A 119 15.04 4.16 15.14
N PHE A 120 14.26 3.74 14.14
CA PHE A 120 14.15 4.45 12.86
C PHE A 120 12.77 4.23 12.22
N VAL A 121 12.38 5.15 11.33
CA VAL A 121 11.17 5.06 10.51
C VAL A 121 11.53 5.35 9.05
N ILE A 122 11.09 4.49 8.13
CA ILE A 122 11.08 4.75 6.68
C ILE A 122 9.61 4.89 6.28
N PRO A 123 9.06 6.12 6.21
CA PRO A 123 7.67 6.33 5.81
C PRO A 123 7.45 6.01 4.33
N GLY A 124 6.19 5.75 3.95
CA GLY A 124 5.82 5.39 2.57
C GLY A 124 6.10 6.48 1.54
N TRP A 125 6.25 7.72 2.01
CA TRP A 125 6.61 8.88 1.20
C TRP A 125 8.12 9.11 1.05
N SER A 126 8.99 8.30 1.68
CA SER A 126 10.44 8.44 1.54
C SER A 126 10.85 8.38 0.06
N ASP A 127 11.74 9.29 -0.36
CA ASP A 127 12.20 9.39 -1.75
C ASP A 127 13.68 9.81 -1.79
N MET A 128 14.56 8.82 -1.92
CA MET A 128 16.00 9.06 -2.02
C MET A 128 16.38 9.87 -3.25
N GLY A 129 15.59 9.81 -4.34
CA GLY A 129 15.81 10.60 -5.55
C GLY A 129 15.52 12.08 -5.36
N ARG A 130 14.66 12.41 -4.39
CA ARG A 130 14.36 13.79 -3.96
C ARG A 130 15.14 14.25 -2.73
N GLY A 131 16.02 13.40 -2.20
CA GLY A 131 16.78 13.69 -0.98
C GLY A 131 15.95 13.64 0.29
N ILE A 132 14.92 12.79 0.31
CA ILE A 132 13.99 12.60 1.42
C ILE A 132 14.27 11.21 2.02
N PRO A 133 15.21 11.08 2.99
CA PRO A 133 15.48 9.84 3.70
C PRO A 133 14.41 9.55 4.75
N GLY A 134 14.55 8.42 5.43
CA GLY A 134 13.83 8.15 6.67
C GLY A 134 14.36 8.93 7.88
N TYR A 135 13.74 8.67 9.02
CA TYR A 135 14.05 9.29 10.31
C TYR A 135 14.77 8.33 11.22
N ALA A 136 15.77 8.81 11.94
CA ALA A 136 16.52 8.01 12.90
C ALA A 136 16.58 8.69 14.26
N ARG A 137 16.47 7.89 15.33
CA ARG A 137 16.55 8.34 16.71
C ARG A 137 17.89 9.01 17.02
N ASP A 138 18.97 8.45 16.48
CA ASP A 138 20.33 8.88 16.83
C ASP A 138 20.87 9.97 15.87
N ALA A 139 20.04 10.47 14.94
CA ALA A 139 20.37 11.61 14.07
C ALA A 139 20.02 12.92 14.77
N LYS A 140 20.95 13.88 14.78
CA LYS A 140 20.78 15.19 15.45
C LYS A 140 20.43 16.33 14.50
N GLU A 141 20.88 16.24 13.25
CA GLU A 141 20.71 17.28 12.24
C GLU A 141 20.24 16.63 10.95
N GLN A 142 19.46 17.35 10.15
CA GLN A 142 19.02 16.86 8.85
C GLN A 142 20.22 16.62 7.93
N SER A 143 20.23 15.46 7.28
CA SER A 143 21.22 15.11 6.27
C SER A 143 20.54 14.40 5.10
N PRO A 144 21.22 14.24 3.94
CA PRO A 144 20.70 13.43 2.83
C PRO A 144 20.47 11.94 3.16
N PHE A 145 20.86 11.48 4.35
CA PHE A 145 20.86 10.06 4.73
C PHE A 145 19.95 9.74 5.90
N ALA A 146 19.63 10.72 6.75
CA ALA A 146 18.66 10.58 7.83
C ALA A 146 18.18 11.96 8.28
N PHE A 147 16.91 12.03 8.66
CA PHE A 147 16.34 13.14 9.41
C PHE A 147 16.27 12.80 10.91
N PRO A 148 16.40 13.80 11.81
CA PRO A 148 16.20 13.59 13.24
C PRO A 148 14.78 13.15 13.54
N MET A 149 14.61 12.06 14.31
CA MET A 149 13.28 11.61 14.71
C MET A 149 12.70 12.42 15.88
N GLU A 150 13.54 13.06 16.70
CA GLU A 150 13.11 13.72 17.95
C GLU A 150 11.96 14.72 17.76
N GLU A 151 12.00 15.51 16.68
CA GLU A 151 10.97 16.51 16.40
C GLU A 151 9.66 15.90 15.85
N GLU A 152 9.74 14.71 15.25
CA GLU A 152 8.62 14.05 14.55
C GLU A 152 8.00 12.90 15.35
N ILE A 153 8.59 12.53 16.48
CA ILE A 153 8.15 11.39 17.30
C ILE A 153 6.72 11.58 17.83
N ALA A 154 6.29 12.83 18.00
CA ALA A 154 4.92 13.16 18.40
C ALA A 154 3.89 12.74 17.34
N GLU A 155 4.26 12.72 16.06
CA GLU A 155 3.43 12.27 14.96
C GLU A 155 3.61 10.77 14.69
N PHE A 156 4.85 10.29 14.69
CA PHE A 156 5.13 8.87 14.43
C PHE A 156 4.71 7.94 15.56
N GLY A 157 4.86 8.35 16.83
CA GLY A 157 4.55 7.51 17.99
C GLY A 157 3.13 6.95 17.95
N PRO A 158 2.08 7.79 17.87
CA PRO A 158 0.70 7.31 17.73
C PRO A 158 0.47 6.41 16.52
N ARG A 159 1.13 6.70 15.39
CA ARG A 159 1.02 5.90 14.18
C ARG A 159 1.64 4.50 14.34
N ILE A 160 2.81 4.42 14.96
CA ILE A 160 3.50 3.17 15.26
C ILE A 160 2.63 2.30 16.18
N GLU A 161 2.13 2.86 17.27
CA GLU A 161 1.28 2.11 18.21
C GLU A 161 -0.02 1.64 17.56
N ARG A 162 -0.69 2.50 16.78
CA ARG A 162 -1.88 2.11 16.01
C ARG A 162 -1.59 0.95 15.06
N ALA A 163 -0.45 0.96 14.37
CA ALA A 163 -0.04 -0.13 13.50
C ALA A 163 0.25 -1.43 14.28
N ARG A 164 0.93 -1.35 15.43
CA ARG A 164 1.18 -2.51 16.32
C ARG A 164 -0.14 -3.15 16.76
N GLU A 165 -1.08 -2.33 17.22
CA GLU A 165 -2.42 -2.77 17.66
C GLU A 165 -3.22 -3.38 16.50
N HIS A 166 -3.21 -2.73 15.34
CA HIS A 166 -3.85 -3.23 14.13
C HIS A 166 -3.37 -4.65 13.80
N TRP A 167 -2.05 -4.85 13.73
CA TRP A 167 -1.49 -6.15 13.33
C TRP A 167 -1.68 -7.21 14.40
N LYS A 168 -1.64 -6.83 15.68
CA LYS A 168 -2.01 -7.72 16.79
C LYS A 168 -3.46 -8.20 16.65
N MET A 169 -4.39 -7.29 16.36
CA MET A 169 -5.80 -7.62 16.14
C MET A 169 -6.00 -8.47 14.88
N CYS A 170 -5.31 -8.16 13.77
CA CYS A 170 -5.40 -8.95 12.54
C CYS A 170 -4.89 -10.39 12.68
N ARG A 171 -3.92 -10.61 13.57
CA ARG A 171 -3.35 -11.94 13.87
C ARG A 171 -4.14 -12.72 14.91
N ALA A 172 -5.07 -12.09 15.63
CA ALA A 172 -5.86 -12.79 16.64
C ALA A 172 -6.79 -13.84 15.99
N ASP A 173 -6.95 -14.97 16.67
CA ASP A 173 -7.87 -16.04 16.24
C ASP A 173 -9.30 -15.49 16.13
N GLY A 174 -10.01 -15.88 15.06
CA GLY A 174 -11.38 -15.43 14.83
C GLY A 174 -11.53 -14.00 14.30
N SER A 175 -10.47 -13.18 14.31
CA SER A 175 -10.52 -11.77 13.90
C SER A 175 -11.09 -11.53 12.49
N TRP A 176 -10.82 -12.45 11.55
CA TRP A 176 -11.41 -12.40 10.22
C TRP A 176 -12.93 -12.67 10.23
N ALA A 177 -13.38 -13.66 11.00
CA ALA A 177 -14.78 -14.01 11.10
C ALA A 177 -15.59 -12.85 11.71
N ASP A 178 -15.06 -12.20 12.75
CA ASP A 178 -15.68 -11.04 13.38
C ASP A 178 -15.79 -9.86 12.41
N PHE A 179 -14.70 -9.56 11.70
CA PHE A 179 -14.69 -8.53 10.66
C PHE A 179 -15.71 -8.84 9.55
N GLN A 180 -15.70 -10.07 9.04
CA GLN A 180 -16.61 -10.53 8.01
C GLN A 180 -18.07 -10.39 8.48
N GLN A 181 -18.38 -10.80 9.69
CA GLN A 181 -19.73 -10.70 10.26
C GLN A 181 -20.20 -9.24 10.34
N SER A 182 -19.32 -8.31 10.73
CA SER A 182 -19.63 -6.87 10.76
C SER A 182 -20.00 -6.34 9.37
N VAL A 183 -19.17 -6.61 8.35
CA VAL A 183 -19.45 -6.18 6.97
C VAL A 183 -20.71 -6.83 6.41
N LEU A 184 -20.91 -8.14 6.62
CA LEU A 184 -22.10 -8.84 6.16
C LEU A 184 -23.38 -8.37 6.89
N GLY A 185 -23.27 -7.99 8.15
CA GLY A 185 -24.35 -7.38 8.94
C GLY A 185 -24.75 -6.01 8.40
N HIS A 186 -23.78 -5.15 8.08
CA HIS A 186 -24.03 -3.88 7.39
C HIS A 186 -24.73 -4.10 6.05
N LEU A 187 -24.22 -5.00 5.21
CA LEU A 187 -24.82 -5.32 3.92
C LEU A 187 -26.22 -5.93 4.05
N LEU A 188 -26.47 -6.73 5.09
CA LEU A 188 -27.81 -7.24 5.39
C LEU A 188 -28.80 -6.11 5.65
N GLN A 189 -28.41 -5.09 6.42
CA GLN A 189 -29.25 -3.93 6.71
C GLN A 189 -29.50 -3.07 5.47
N ARG A 190 -28.50 -2.91 4.58
CA ARG A 190 -28.60 -2.04 3.40
C ARG A 190 -29.21 -2.70 2.16
N LEU A 191 -28.95 -3.99 1.95
CA LEU A 191 -29.27 -4.70 0.70
C LEU A 191 -30.15 -5.94 0.91
N GLY A 192 -30.32 -6.38 2.14
CA GLY A 192 -31.03 -7.61 2.49
C GLY A 192 -30.15 -8.87 2.53
N PRO A 193 -30.78 -10.06 2.65
CA PRO A 193 -30.11 -11.35 2.75
C PRO A 193 -29.12 -11.61 1.62
N GLY A 194 -28.02 -12.28 1.96
CA GLY A 194 -26.99 -12.66 1.01
C GLY A 194 -27.37 -13.89 0.18
N GLY A 195 -26.79 -13.98 -1.01
CA GLY A 195 -26.73 -15.19 -1.82
C GLY A 195 -25.39 -15.90 -1.60
N HIS A 196 -24.63 -16.10 -2.67
CA HIS A 196 -23.32 -16.71 -2.62
C HIS A 196 -22.28 -15.84 -1.90
N TYR A 197 -21.29 -16.52 -1.32
CA TYR A 197 -20.08 -15.92 -0.77
C TYR A 197 -18.85 -16.69 -1.29
N TRP A 198 -17.91 -15.98 -1.90
CA TRP A 198 -16.64 -16.52 -2.35
C TRP A 198 -15.54 -16.04 -1.41
N HIS A 199 -14.82 -16.96 -0.79
CA HIS A 199 -13.76 -16.65 0.15
C HIS A 199 -12.41 -16.49 -0.56
N ASP A 200 -11.63 -15.48 -0.17
CA ASP A 200 -10.22 -15.29 -0.56
C ASP A 200 -10.00 -15.33 -2.09
N VAL A 201 -10.73 -14.45 -2.80
CA VAL A 201 -10.81 -14.44 -4.27
C VAL A 201 -9.50 -14.05 -4.94
N GLY A 202 -8.61 -13.38 -4.22
CA GLY A 202 -7.32 -12.94 -4.76
C GLY A 202 -6.18 -13.96 -4.60
N ARG A 203 -6.35 -15.00 -3.77
CA ARG A 203 -5.32 -16.05 -3.54
C ARG A 203 -4.73 -16.63 -4.81
N GLN A 204 -5.55 -16.84 -5.83
CA GLN A 204 -5.13 -17.46 -7.09
C GLN A 204 -4.18 -16.56 -7.90
N LEU A 205 -4.32 -15.24 -7.79
CA LEU A 205 -3.46 -14.27 -8.49
C LEU A 205 -2.17 -13.96 -7.72
N ALA A 206 -2.13 -14.27 -6.42
CA ALA A 206 -0.96 -14.08 -5.56
C ALA A 206 0.12 -15.17 -5.75
N GLY A 207 -0.18 -16.29 -6.41
CA GLY A 207 0.80 -17.33 -6.73
C GLY A 207 1.53 -17.89 -5.50
N ARG A 208 2.88 -17.98 -5.56
CA ARG A 208 3.71 -18.44 -4.42
C ARG A 208 3.71 -17.48 -3.23
N ASN A 209 3.20 -16.25 -3.39
CA ASN A 209 3.11 -15.22 -2.36
C ASN A 209 1.69 -15.14 -1.75
N ALA A 210 0.90 -16.21 -1.87
CA ALA A 210 -0.48 -16.26 -1.37
C ALA A 210 -0.63 -15.98 0.15
N SER A 211 0.42 -16.18 0.94
CA SER A 211 0.42 -15.87 2.38
C SER A 211 0.61 -14.39 2.69
N THR A 212 1.01 -13.57 1.71
CA THR A 212 1.33 -12.14 1.87
C THR A 212 0.37 -11.27 1.04
N SER A 213 -0.91 -11.62 0.96
CA SER A 213 -1.90 -10.77 0.29
C SER A 213 -3.10 -10.55 1.20
N PRO A 214 -3.74 -9.37 1.17
CA PRO A 214 -4.95 -9.15 1.92
C PRO A 214 -6.00 -10.21 1.57
N THR A 215 -6.57 -10.85 2.60
CA THR A 215 -7.72 -11.73 2.42
C THR A 215 -8.92 -10.89 2.01
N VAL A 216 -9.48 -11.18 0.84
CA VAL A 216 -10.70 -10.52 0.35
C VAL A 216 -11.70 -11.56 -0.10
N GLY A 217 -12.91 -11.51 0.44
CA GLY A 217 -14.05 -12.25 -0.06
C GLY A 217 -14.90 -11.42 -1.02
N VAL A 218 -15.83 -12.08 -1.69
CA VAL A 218 -16.88 -11.45 -2.51
C VAL A 218 -18.22 -11.97 -2.03
N THR A 219 -19.18 -11.08 -1.83
CA THR A 219 -20.54 -11.42 -1.42
C THR A 219 -21.55 -10.98 -2.47
N GLU A 220 -22.56 -11.82 -2.65
CA GLU A 220 -23.70 -11.56 -3.51
C GLU A 220 -24.91 -11.09 -2.71
N ARG A 221 -25.59 -10.06 -3.23
CA ARG A 221 -26.91 -9.60 -2.80
C ARG A 221 -27.86 -9.68 -3.98
N PRO A 222 -28.59 -10.81 -4.14
CA PRO A 222 -29.46 -11.05 -5.29
C PRO A 222 -30.49 -9.94 -5.50
N ALA A 223 -31.00 -9.83 -6.72
CA ALA A 223 -32.19 -9.03 -7.04
C ALA A 223 -33.34 -9.41 -6.09
N ARG A 224 -34.03 -8.40 -5.55
CA ARG A 224 -35.10 -8.60 -4.57
C ARG A 224 -36.03 -7.39 -4.50
N GLY A 225 -37.32 -7.66 -4.37
CA GLY A 225 -38.32 -6.61 -4.25
C GLY A 225 -38.41 -5.83 -5.54
N ASP A 226 -38.24 -4.51 -5.45
CA ASP A 226 -38.15 -3.56 -6.55
C ASP A 226 -36.75 -3.49 -7.21
N ARG A 227 -35.72 -4.05 -6.57
CA ARG A 227 -34.36 -4.10 -7.11
C ARG A 227 -34.19 -5.26 -8.09
N GLU A 228 -34.15 -4.96 -9.39
CA GLU A 228 -34.04 -5.94 -10.49
C GLU A 228 -32.60 -6.42 -10.81
N PHE A 229 -31.60 -5.96 -10.08
CA PHE A 229 -30.19 -6.29 -10.30
C PHE A 229 -29.54 -6.89 -9.04
N THR A 230 -28.50 -7.69 -9.25
CA THR A 230 -27.65 -8.20 -8.17
C THR A 230 -26.56 -7.19 -7.81
N VAL A 231 -26.25 -7.02 -6.53
CA VAL A 231 -25.06 -6.31 -6.08
C VAL A 231 -24.01 -7.32 -5.65
N LEU A 232 -22.85 -7.31 -6.30
CA LEU A 232 -21.66 -8.00 -5.85
C LEU A 232 -20.73 -7.00 -5.19
N SER A 233 -20.09 -7.39 -4.10
CA SER A 233 -19.14 -6.51 -3.43
C SER A 233 -18.01 -7.26 -2.76
N SER A 234 -16.87 -6.60 -2.60
CA SER A 234 -15.78 -7.12 -1.80
C SER A 234 -16.10 -7.06 -0.31
N VAL A 235 -15.47 -7.97 0.43
CA VAL A 235 -15.43 -8.00 1.90
C VAL A 235 -13.98 -8.23 2.29
N GLY A 236 -13.32 -7.23 2.88
CA GLY A 236 -11.95 -7.37 3.37
C GLY A 236 -10.97 -6.34 2.87
N MET A 237 -11.29 -5.60 1.80
CA MET A 237 -10.41 -4.52 1.35
C MET A 237 -10.30 -3.44 2.43
N SER A 238 -11.43 -3.10 3.06
CA SER A 238 -11.48 -2.07 4.10
C SER A 238 -10.81 -2.50 5.41
N ARG A 239 -10.44 -3.78 5.55
CA ARG A 239 -9.68 -4.25 6.71
C ARG A 239 -8.30 -3.62 6.78
N GLN A 240 -7.74 -3.22 5.64
CA GLN A 240 -6.42 -2.59 5.50
C GLN A 240 -6.57 -1.13 5.05
N ARG A 241 -5.56 -0.29 5.32
CA ARG A 241 -5.53 1.07 4.78
C ARG A 241 -4.92 1.06 3.37
N MET A 242 -5.35 1.99 2.54
CA MET A 242 -4.89 2.14 1.15
C MET A 242 -3.46 2.70 1.10
N PRO A 243 -2.52 2.06 0.39
CA PRO A 243 -1.15 2.56 0.24
C PRO A 243 -1.09 3.94 -0.39
N THR A 244 -0.04 4.70 -0.12
CA THR A 244 0.31 5.97 -0.78
C THR A 244 -0.69 7.13 -0.67
N VAL A 245 -1.85 6.93 -0.05
CA VAL A 245 -2.91 7.96 0.07
C VAL A 245 -2.40 9.25 0.76
N GLU A 246 -1.48 9.10 1.71
CA GLU A 246 -0.84 10.21 2.43
C GLU A 246 0.05 11.11 1.55
N LEU A 247 0.40 10.66 0.34
CA LEU A 247 1.12 11.50 -0.62
C LEU A 247 0.19 12.50 -1.33
N TYR A 248 -1.13 12.31 -1.21
CA TYR A 248 -2.13 13.06 -1.97
C TYR A 248 -3.14 13.77 -1.09
N GLU A 249 -3.37 13.28 0.13
CA GLU A 249 -4.41 13.77 1.03
C GLU A 249 -3.84 14.09 2.41
N ASP A 250 -4.09 15.30 2.91
CA ASP A 250 -3.73 15.70 4.27
C ASP A 250 -4.62 14.98 5.30
N ASP A 251 -5.93 14.89 5.04
CA ASP A 251 -6.87 14.06 5.80
C ASP A 251 -7.06 12.72 5.10
N VAL A 252 -6.30 11.73 5.55
CA VAL A 252 -6.29 10.38 4.98
C VAL A 252 -7.55 9.57 5.32
N ALA A 253 -8.20 9.83 6.45
CA ALA A 253 -9.24 8.94 6.98
C ALA A 253 -10.42 8.68 6.00
N PRO A 254 -10.93 9.67 5.23
CA PRO A 254 -12.02 9.48 4.26
C PRO A 254 -11.68 8.63 3.03
N TYR A 255 -10.39 8.34 2.82
CA TYR A 255 -9.86 7.65 1.64
C TYR A 255 -9.10 6.37 1.99
N ALA A 256 -8.75 6.19 3.27
CA ALA A 256 -7.94 5.10 3.74
C ALA A 256 -8.57 3.73 3.52
N ARG A 257 -9.90 3.61 3.57
CA ARG A 257 -10.58 2.31 3.56
C ARG A 257 -11.68 2.27 2.54
N ILE A 258 -11.60 1.29 1.63
CA ILE A 258 -12.59 1.14 0.57
C ILE A 258 -13.06 -0.31 0.44
N GLU A 259 -14.27 -0.49 -0.07
CA GLU A 259 -14.74 -1.74 -0.66
C GLU A 259 -15.18 -1.45 -2.11
N LEU A 260 -15.08 -2.46 -2.97
CA LEU A 260 -15.55 -2.39 -4.35
C LEU A 260 -16.97 -2.96 -4.45
N ALA A 261 -17.79 -2.42 -5.34
CA ALA A 261 -19.13 -2.93 -5.63
C ALA A 261 -19.43 -2.90 -7.13
N VAL A 262 -20.26 -3.83 -7.61
CA VAL A 262 -20.83 -3.79 -8.96
C VAL A 262 -22.30 -4.19 -8.90
N ALA A 263 -23.15 -3.38 -9.52
CA ALA A 263 -24.54 -3.74 -9.79
C ALA A 263 -24.63 -4.36 -11.18
N SER A 264 -25.27 -5.52 -11.29
CA SER A 264 -25.27 -6.30 -12.52
C SER A 264 -26.51 -7.17 -12.67
N THR A 265 -27.00 -7.30 -13.91
CA THR A 265 -27.96 -8.32 -14.33
C THR A 265 -27.28 -9.53 -14.99
N LEU A 266 -25.97 -9.47 -15.24
CA LEU A 266 -25.18 -10.62 -15.66
C LEU A 266 -25.17 -11.72 -14.59
N PRO A 267 -24.91 -12.99 -14.96
CA PRO A 267 -24.70 -14.07 -13.99
C PRO A 267 -23.60 -13.71 -12.97
N SER A 268 -23.89 -13.91 -11.69
CA SER A 268 -23.03 -13.46 -10.58
C SER A 268 -21.62 -14.02 -10.62
N GLN A 269 -21.45 -15.27 -11.05
CA GLN A 269 -20.12 -15.86 -11.21
C GLN A 269 -19.29 -15.12 -12.29
N ARG A 270 -19.92 -14.66 -13.37
CA ARG A 270 -19.26 -13.91 -14.43
C ARG A 270 -18.87 -12.52 -13.92
N ALA A 271 -19.83 -11.75 -13.41
CA ALA A 271 -19.55 -10.41 -12.90
C ALA A 271 -18.56 -10.42 -11.73
N GLY A 272 -18.65 -11.42 -10.85
CA GLY A 272 -17.76 -11.61 -9.70
C GLY A 272 -16.30 -11.87 -10.07
N SER A 273 -16.02 -12.31 -11.30
CA SER A 273 -14.64 -12.56 -11.75
C SER A 273 -13.80 -11.28 -11.96
N ILE A 274 -14.41 -10.09 -11.85
CA ILE A 274 -13.69 -8.81 -11.84
C ILE A 274 -12.90 -8.59 -10.53
N PHE A 275 -13.41 -9.08 -9.40
CA PHE A 275 -12.87 -8.80 -8.08
C PHE A 275 -11.48 -9.39 -7.82
N PRO A 276 -11.16 -10.65 -8.20
CA PRO A 276 -9.81 -11.18 -8.07
C PRO A 276 -8.74 -10.21 -8.59
N TRP A 277 -9.00 -9.57 -9.73
CA TRP A 277 -8.07 -8.64 -10.36
C TRP A 277 -7.91 -7.33 -9.58
N LEU A 278 -9.01 -6.69 -9.19
CA LEU A 278 -8.99 -5.35 -8.58
C LEU A 278 -8.70 -5.39 -7.08
N ALA A 279 -9.23 -6.38 -6.37
CA ALA A 279 -9.30 -6.37 -4.93
C ALA A 279 -7.94 -6.46 -4.23
N GLN A 280 -6.91 -6.95 -4.91
CA GLN A 280 -5.53 -6.97 -4.39
C GLN A 280 -4.61 -5.94 -5.04
N TYR A 281 -5.09 -5.25 -6.08
CA TYR A 281 -4.27 -4.37 -6.89
C TYR A 281 -3.59 -3.26 -6.09
N PRO A 282 -4.28 -2.52 -5.18
CA PRO A 282 -3.66 -1.44 -4.42
C PRO A 282 -2.39 -1.84 -3.68
N TRP A 283 -2.44 -2.92 -2.90
CA TRP A 283 -1.30 -3.38 -2.10
C TRP A 283 -0.20 -4.04 -2.93
N ARG A 284 -0.55 -4.76 -4.00
CA ARG A 284 0.44 -5.37 -4.90
C ARG A 284 1.22 -4.33 -5.70
N SER A 285 0.53 -3.27 -6.12
CA SER A 285 1.11 -2.22 -6.96
C SER A 285 1.55 -0.98 -6.17
N VAL A 286 1.36 -1.00 -4.84
CA VAL A 286 1.65 0.11 -3.92
C VAL A 286 1.05 1.41 -4.45
N THR A 287 -0.27 1.39 -4.56
CA THR A 287 -1.13 2.48 -5.03
C THR A 287 -2.44 2.45 -4.24
N TRP A 288 -3.27 3.46 -4.41
CA TRP A 288 -4.65 3.47 -3.89
C TRP A 288 -5.66 3.54 -5.03
N PHE A 289 -6.94 3.39 -4.66
CA PHE A 289 -8.07 3.68 -5.53
C PHE A 289 -8.81 4.91 -5.03
N ALA A 290 -8.97 5.89 -5.91
CA ALA A 290 -9.72 7.11 -5.70
C ALA A 290 -11.04 7.12 -6.49
N PRO A 291 -12.05 7.88 -6.06
CA PRO A 291 -13.19 8.21 -6.91
C PRO A 291 -12.74 8.83 -8.23
N GLY A 292 -13.29 8.34 -9.33
CA GLY A 292 -12.94 8.77 -10.69
C GLY A 292 -11.77 8.03 -11.31
N ASP A 293 -11.07 7.15 -10.59
CA ASP A 293 -10.01 6.36 -11.18
C ASP A 293 -10.52 5.50 -12.35
N VAL A 294 -9.71 5.44 -13.40
CA VAL A 294 -9.93 4.56 -14.55
C VAL A 294 -8.86 3.48 -14.57
N VAL A 295 -9.30 2.22 -14.44
CA VAL A 295 -8.42 1.05 -14.35
C VAL A 295 -8.58 0.21 -15.59
N LYS A 296 -7.50 0.09 -16.39
CA LYS A 296 -7.51 -0.69 -17.63
C LYS A 296 -7.34 -2.19 -17.35
N TRP A 297 -8.18 -3.01 -17.97
CA TRP A 297 -8.07 -4.46 -17.97
C TRP A 297 -6.72 -4.91 -18.54
N TYR A 298 -6.09 -5.87 -17.87
CA TYR A 298 -4.71 -6.29 -18.15
C TYR A 298 -4.60 -7.36 -19.25
N HIS A 299 -5.72 -7.90 -19.72
CA HIS A 299 -5.80 -8.87 -20.82
C HIS A 299 -6.51 -8.27 -22.04
N GLU A 300 -6.66 -9.08 -23.09
CA GLU A 300 -7.45 -8.75 -24.27
C GLU A 300 -8.89 -8.35 -23.90
N SER A 301 -9.44 -7.32 -24.54
CA SER A 301 -10.76 -6.76 -24.24
C SER A 301 -11.89 -7.81 -24.23
N ARG A 302 -11.82 -8.81 -25.13
CA ARG A 302 -12.80 -9.92 -25.21
C ARG A 302 -12.86 -10.81 -23.97
N THR A 303 -11.87 -10.76 -23.08
CA THR A 303 -11.85 -11.55 -21.83
C THR A 303 -12.34 -10.76 -20.63
N PHE A 304 -12.80 -9.52 -20.84
CA PHE A 304 -13.26 -8.66 -19.76
C PHE A 304 -14.50 -9.26 -19.06
N PRO A 305 -14.48 -9.45 -17.73
CA PRO A 305 -15.56 -10.09 -16.97
C PRO A 305 -16.96 -9.51 -17.16
N LEU A 306 -17.05 -8.18 -17.31
CA LEU A 306 -18.33 -7.48 -17.38
C LEU A 306 -18.80 -7.29 -18.84
N GLY A 307 -18.19 -7.99 -19.79
CA GLY A 307 -18.61 -8.01 -21.19
C GLY A 307 -19.83 -8.90 -21.44
N SER A 308 -20.65 -8.48 -22.40
CA SER A 308 -21.78 -9.22 -22.97
C SER A 308 -21.81 -9.02 -24.49
N GLY A 309 -21.90 -10.11 -25.25
CA GLY A 309 -21.94 -10.06 -26.72
C GLY A 309 -20.73 -9.34 -27.35
N ASP A 310 -21.02 -8.29 -28.13
CA ASP A 310 -20.02 -7.48 -28.85
C ASP A 310 -19.44 -6.31 -28.03
N SER A 311 -19.66 -6.27 -26.71
CA SER A 311 -19.19 -5.18 -25.86
C SER A 311 -17.66 -5.04 -25.88
N ALA A 312 -17.16 -3.85 -26.22
CA ALA A 312 -15.74 -3.52 -26.30
C ALA A 312 -15.19 -2.92 -24.98
N TRP A 313 -15.61 -3.46 -23.83
CA TRP A 313 -15.11 -3.00 -22.54
C TRP A 313 -13.63 -3.35 -22.37
N GLU A 314 -12.85 -2.39 -21.87
CA GLU A 314 -11.40 -2.54 -21.67
C GLU A 314 -10.97 -2.12 -20.27
N GLY A 315 -11.90 -1.84 -19.37
CA GLY A 315 -11.58 -1.36 -18.03
C GLY A 315 -12.81 -0.95 -17.25
N VAL A 316 -12.56 -0.33 -16.10
CA VAL A 316 -13.59 0.21 -15.22
C VAL A 316 -13.28 1.65 -14.84
N LEU A 317 -14.33 2.44 -14.68
CA LEU A 317 -14.35 3.68 -13.92
C LEU A 317 -14.82 3.37 -12.50
N LEU A 318 -14.17 3.95 -11.49
CA LEU A 318 -14.56 3.83 -10.08
C LEU A 318 -15.41 5.03 -9.67
N LEU A 319 -16.65 4.81 -9.25
CA LEU A 319 -17.55 5.86 -8.76
C LEU A 319 -17.80 5.72 -7.27
N ASP A 320 -17.70 6.80 -6.50
CA ASP A 320 -18.17 6.81 -5.12
C ASP A 320 -19.69 7.00 -5.03
N ASP A 321 -20.29 7.66 -6.01
CA ASP A 321 -21.73 7.83 -6.16
C ASP A 321 -22.19 7.31 -7.54
N PRO A 322 -22.89 6.16 -7.60
CA PRO A 322 -23.37 5.61 -8.85
C PRO A 322 -24.54 6.41 -9.45
N THR A 323 -25.23 7.26 -8.67
CA THR A 323 -26.33 8.11 -9.16
C THR A 323 -25.87 9.23 -10.09
N ARG A 324 -24.55 9.43 -10.21
CA ARG A 324 -23.94 10.28 -11.24
C ARG A 324 -24.17 9.76 -12.66
N LEU A 325 -24.64 8.52 -12.82
CA LEU A 325 -25.02 7.89 -14.08
C LEU A 325 -26.50 7.46 -14.04
N ALA A 326 -27.06 7.13 -15.21
CA ALA A 326 -28.45 6.68 -15.29
C ALA A 326 -28.64 5.33 -14.57
N GLY A 327 -29.86 5.06 -14.10
CA GLY A 327 -30.21 3.79 -13.50
C GLY A 327 -31.32 3.90 -12.46
N PRO A 328 -31.68 2.77 -11.82
CA PRO A 328 -32.60 2.77 -10.69
C PRO A 328 -31.99 3.48 -9.47
N GLU A 329 -32.77 3.60 -8.40
CA GLU A 329 -32.28 4.13 -7.12
C GLU A 329 -31.08 3.31 -6.62
N ALA A 330 -30.01 4.02 -6.25
CA ALA A 330 -28.78 3.39 -5.79
C ALA A 330 -28.88 2.98 -4.31
N PRO A 331 -28.40 1.79 -3.94
CA PRO A 331 -28.33 1.41 -2.53
C PRO A 331 -27.43 2.32 -1.70
N ALA A 332 -27.93 2.78 -0.56
CA ALA A 332 -27.16 3.58 0.39
C ALA A 332 -26.20 2.72 1.24
N LEU A 333 -25.00 2.45 0.71
CA LEU A 333 -23.98 1.62 1.36
C LEU A 333 -23.12 2.35 2.39
N THR A 334 -23.26 3.67 2.54
CA THR A 334 -22.51 4.48 3.52
C THR A 334 -22.79 4.06 4.97
N GLY A 335 -21.86 4.37 5.88
CA GLY A 335 -22.04 4.19 7.33
C GLY A 335 -21.33 2.97 7.92
N LEU A 336 -20.61 2.20 7.12
CA LEU A 336 -19.65 1.21 7.61
C LEU A 336 -18.38 1.94 8.06
N THR A 337 -17.84 1.57 9.22
CA THR A 337 -16.58 2.09 9.75
C THR A 337 -15.68 0.95 10.21
N VAL A 338 -14.37 1.10 10.05
CA VAL A 338 -13.36 0.14 10.53
C VAL A 338 -12.30 0.92 11.29
N GLN A 339 -12.13 0.62 12.59
CA GLN A 339 -11.19 1.31 13.48
C GLN A 339 -11.36 2.86 13.45
N GLY A 340 -12.60 3.33 13.38
CA GLY A 340 -12.93 4.76 13.32
C GLY A 340 -12.87 5.39 11.92
N ASP A 341 -12.16 4.79 10.96
CA ASP A 341 -12.14 5.29 9.59
C ASP A 341 -13.45 4.89 8.86
N PRO A 342 -14.10 5.79 8.11
CA PRO A 342 -15.23 5.44 7.27
C PRO A 342 -14.80 4.53 6.09
N VAL A 343 -15.67 3.61 5.71
CA VAL A 343 -15.47 2.77 4.52
C VAL A 343 -16.21 3.37 3.34
N ARG A 344 -15.45 3.71 2.29
CA ARG A 344 -15.99 4.18 1.01
C ARG A 344 -16.28 3.02 0.08
N TRP A 345 -17.42 3.07 -0.61
CA TRP A 345 -17.78 2.07 -1.61
C TRP A 345 -17.50 2.64 -2.99
N LEU A 346 -16.65 1.96 -3.76
CA LEU A 346 -16.35 2.33 -5.15
C LEU A 346 -17.08 1.37 -6.10
N TRP A 347 -18.03 1.93 -6.86
CA TRP A 347 -18.84 1.25 -7.83
C TRP A 347 -18.10 1.11 -9.17
N LEU A 348 -18.04 -0.11 -9.68
CA LEU A 348 -17.36 -0.46 -10.92
C LEU A 348 -18.29 -0.22 -12.11
N VAL A 349 -17.92 0.71 -12.99
CA VAL A 349 -18.64 0.98 -14.24
C VAL A 349 -17.73 0.61 -15.43
N PRO A 350 -18.11 -0.38 -16.27
CA PRO A 350 -17.34 -0.73 -17.46
C PRO A 350 -17.14 0.44 -18.41
N ILE A 351 -15.91 0.60 -18.90
CA ILE A 351 -15.54 1.61 -19.89
C ILE A 351 -14.78 0.99 -21.07
N THR A 352 -14.89 1.60 -22.24
CA THR A 352 -14.13 1.27 -23.45
C THR A 352 -12.71 1.81 -23.41
N GLY A 353 -11.86 1.36 -24.34
CA GLY A 353 -10.53 1.93 -24.55
C GLY A 353 -10.54 3.39 -25.03
N GLU A 354 -11.60 3.85 -25.70
CA GLU A 354 -11.77 5.27 -26.05
C GLU A 354 -12.09 6.10 -24.79
N GLU A 355 -13.04 5.64 -23.98
CA GLU A 355 -13.44 6.29 -22.73
C GLU A 355 -12.27 6.37 -21.73
N HIS A 356 -11.47 5.30 -21.62
CA HIS A 356 -10.25 5.33 -20.81
C HIS A 356 -9.25 6.39 -21.30
N ARG A 357 -9.01 6.47 -22.62
CA ARG A 357 -8.11 7.50 -23.19
C ARG A 357 -8.66 8.91 -22.98
N TYR A 358 -9.97 9.09 -23.12
CA TYR A 358 -10.66 10.35 -22.89
C TYR A 358 -10.53 10.81 -21.42
N ALA A 359 -10.71 9.91 -20.44
CA ALA A 359 -10.49 10.25 -19.03
C ALA A 359 -9.03 10.62 -18.74
N LYS A 360 -8.06 9.99 -19.42
CA LYS A 360 -6.64 10.36 -19.28
C LYS A 360 -6.30 11.73 -19.88
N SER A 361 -7.06 12.21 -20.88
CA SER A 361 -6.83 13.53 -21.49
C SER A 361 -7.65 14.65 -20.84
N GLU A 362 -8.94 14.42 -20.59
CA GLU A 362 -9.90 15.44 -20.13
C GLU A 362 -10.26 15.33 -18.64
N GLY A 363 -9.82 14.27 -17.97
CA GLY A 363 -10.17 13.97 -16.58
C GLY A 363 -11.44 13.11 -16.43
N SER A 364 -11.56 12.47 -15.27
CA SER A 364 -12.66 11.54 -14.94
C SER A 364 -14.02 12.23 -14.87
N ASP A 365 -14.09 13.46 -14.34
CA ASP A 365 -15.35 14.22 -14.29
C ASP A 365 -15.90 14.55 -15.68
N ALA A 366 -15.03 14.84 -16.65
CA ALA A 366 -15.44 15.04 -18.04
C ALA A 366 -16.01 13.74 -18.63
N LEU A 367 -15.35 12.60 -18.36
CA LEU A 367 -15.86 11.29 -18.76
C LEU A 367 -17.23 11.01 -18.12
N ILE A 368 -17.40 11.25 -16.82
CA ILE A 368 -18.66 11.00 -16.10
C ILE A 368 -19.80 11.80 -16.72
N ARG A 369 -19.59 13.10 -16.99
CA ARG A 369 -20.60 13.93 -17.67
C ARG A 369 -20.95 13.39 -19.05
N ARG A 370 -19.94 12.96 -19.84
CA ARG A 370 -20.16 12.38 -21.16
C ARG A 370 -20.97 11.09 -21.09
N LEU A 371 -20.63 10.19 -20.16
CA LEU A 371 -21.36 8.93 -19.94
C LEU A 371 -22.80 9.19 -19.52
N ALA A 372 -23.03 10.14 -18.59
CA ALA A 372 -24.37 10.52 -18.16
C ALA A 372 -25.23 11.06 -19.33
N GLN A 373 -24.66 11.93 -20.17
CA GLN A 373 -25.33 12.46 -21.37
C GLN A 373 -25.68 11.37 -22.40
N GLN A 374 -24.87 10.32 -22.47
CA GLN A 374 -25.12 9.16 -23.32
C GLN A 374 -26.14 8.18 -22.72
N GLY A 375 -26.69 8.47 -21.53
CA GLY A 375 -27.60 7.57 -20.83
C GLY A 375 -26.91 6.30 -20.32
N ARG A 376 -25.59 6.33 -20.09
CA ARG A 376 -24.86 5.19 -19.53
C ARG A 376 -25.47 4.80 -18.20
N SER A 377 -25.80 3.52 -18.04
CA SER A 377 -26.26 2.95 -16.79
C SER A 377 -25.11 2.60 -15.84
N TRP A 378 -25.28 2.81 -14.54
CA TRP A 378 -24.38 2.27 -13.51
C TRP A 378 -24.66 0.79 -13.18
N VAL A 379 -25.80 0.26 -13.61
CA VAL A 379 -26.12 -1.18 -13.59
C VAL A 379 -25.62 -1.83 -14.88
N VAL A 380 -24.75 -2.82 -14.74
CA VAL A 380 -24.14 -3.58 -15.85
C VAL A 380 -25.11 -4.64 -16.38
N SER A 381 -25.28 -4.72 -17.70
CA SER A 381 -26.25 -5.63 -18.34
C SER A 381 -25.69 -6.55 -19.41
#